data_AF-A0A3C0YD49-F1
#
_entry.id   AF-A0A3C0YD49-F1
#
_cell.length_a   1.000
_cell.length_b   1.000
_cell.length_c   1.000
_cell.angle_alpha   90.00
_cell.angle_beta   90.00
_cell.angle_gamma   90.00
#
_symmetry.space_group_name_H-M   'P 1'
#
loop_
_entity.id
_entity.type
_entity.pdbx_description
1 polymer ?
#
loop_
_entity_poly.entity_id
_entity_poly.type
_entity_poly.pdbx_seq_one_letter_code
_entity_poly.pdbx_strand_id
1 'polypeptide(L)'
;MGALPYTGRFAPSPTGPLHAGSLVAALASWLDARAHGGQWLVRIEDVDTPRCVPGADQTILAQLAACGLVPDEPPVYQSQRSALYQQALDQLVAQAWAYPCGCTRQDIARALAASGQP
;
A
#
# COMPACT_ATOMS: atom_id res chain seq x y z
N MET A 1 21.14 15.97 -16.02
CA MET A 1 20.30 15.16 -15.14
C MET A 1 18.96 14.98 -15.83
N GLY A 2 18.76 13.83 -16.48
CA GLY A 2 17.46 13.52 -17.11
C GLY A 2 16.40 13.33 -16.04
N ALA A 3 15.16 13.70 -16.33
CA ALA A 3 14.03 13.41 -15.46
C ALA A 3 13.99 11.90 -15.17
N LEU A 4 13.76 11.53 -13.91
CA LEU A 4 13.50 10.13 -13.58
C LEU A 4 12.27 9.65 -14.36
N PRO A 5 12.29 8.44 -14.94
CA PRO A 5 11.13 7.91 -15.64
C PRO A 5 9.92 7.82 -14.70
N TYR A 6 8.72 8.07 -15.22
CA TYR A 6 7.48 7.94 -14.44
C TYR A 6 7.34 6.52 -13.89
N THR A 7 6.94 6.38 -12.63
CA THR A 7 6.66 5.09 -12.00
C THR A 7 5.31 5.15 -11.28
N GLY A 8 4.32 4.47 -11.84
CA GLY A 8 3.01 4.24 -11.25
C GLY A 8 2.96 2.93 -10.47
N ARG A 9 1.95 2.76 -9.62
CA ARG A 9 1.67 1.47 -8.98
C ARG A 9 0.20 1.25 -8.65
N PHE A 10 -0.21 0.00 -8.69
CA PHE A 10 -1.42 -0.51 -8.04
C PHE A 10 -1.06 -1.27 -6.77
N ALA A 11 -1.73 -0.97 -5.66
CA ALA A 11 -1.36 -1.49 -4.33
C ALA A 11 -2.56 -2.12 -3.60
N PRO A 12 -3.02 -3.33 -3.99
CA PRO A 12 -4.19 -3.96 -3.39
C PRO A 12 -3.85 -4.62 -2.04
N SER A 13 -4.76 -4.53 -1.08
CA SER A 13 -4.76 -5.40 0.10
C SER A 13 -5.41 -6.75 -0.24
N PRO A 14 -4.83 -7.91 0.13
CA PRO A 14 -5.38 -9.23 -0.21
C PRO A 14 -6.49 -9.65 0.78
N THR A 15 -7.50 -8.80 0.96
CA THR A 15 -8.66 -9.08 1.82
C THR A 15 -9.80 -9.77 1.06
N GLY A 16 -9.60 -10.05 -0.23
CA GLY A 16 -10.57 -10.66 -1.13
C GLY A 16 -10.13 -10.50 -2.60
N PRO A 17 -10.91 -11.04 -3.56
CA PRO A 17 -10.63 -10.85 -4.99
C PRO A 17 -10.81 -9.39 -5.42
N LEU A 18 -10.33 -9.05 -6.61
CA LEU A 18 -10.65 -7.75 -7.22
C LEU A 18 -12.16 -7.62 -7.42
N HIS A 19 -12.68 -6.46 -7.05
CA HIS A 19 -14.01 -5.99 -7.42
C HIS A 19 -13.89 -4.86 -8.48
N ALA A 20 -15.03 -4.43 -9.03
CA ALA A 20 -15.05 -3.42 -10.10
C ALA A 20 -14.28 -2.13 -9.74
N GLY A 21 -14.47 -1.63 -8.52
CA GLY A 21 -13.77 -0.44 -8.04
C GLY A 21 -12.24 -0.59 -8.01
N SER A 22 -11.74 -1.71 -7.48
CA SER A 22 -10.29 -1.99 -7.48
C SER A 22 -9.73 -2.20 -8.89
N LEU A 23 -10.51 -2.80 -9.81
CA LEU A 23 -10.09 -2.97 -11.20
C LEU A 23 -10.01 -1.64 -11.94
N VAL A 24 -10.94 -0.71 -11.69
CA VAL A 24 -10.88 0.65 -12.23
C VAL A 24 -9.60 1.36 -11.76
N ALA A 25 -9.26 1.25 -10.48
CA ALA A 25 -8.01 1.83 -9.96
C ALA A 25 -6.76 1.19 -10.59
N ALA A 26 -6.74 -0.13 -10.76
CA ALA A 26 -5.66 -0.83 -11.43
C ALA A 26 -5.50 -0.37 -12.89
N LEU A 27 -6.60 -0.34 -13.66
CA LEU A 27 -6.61 0.09 -15.06
C LEU A 27 -6.19 1.55 -15.21
N ALA A 28 -6.72 2.46 -14.38
CA ALA A 28 -6.38 3.88 -14.46
C ALA A 28 -4.89 4.12 -14.19
N SER A 29 -4.34 3.50 -13.13
CA SER A 29 -2.91 3.62 -12.84
C SER A 29 -2.02 2.97 -13.90
N TRP A 30 -2.46 1.87 -14.52
CA TRP A 30 -1.74 1.22 -15.62
C TRP A 30 -1.73 2.09 -16.87
N LEU A 31 -2.89 2.64 -17.28
CA LEU A 31 -3.00 3.53 -18.42
C LEU A 31 -2.15 4.79 -18.25
N ASP A 32 -2.14 5.38 -17.05
CA ASP A 32 -1.35 6.58 -16.77
C ASP A 32 0.16 6.30 -16.90
N ALA A 33 0.63 5.17 -16.38
CA ALA A 33 2.02 4.74 -16.56
C ALA A 33 2.37 4.53 -18.05
N ARG A 34 1.50 3.88 -18.83
CA ARG A 34 1.72 3.67 -20.26
C ARG A 34 1.69 4.98 -21.05
N ALA A 35 0.79 5.90 -20.73
CA ALA A 35 0.70 7.21 -21.37
C ALA A 35 1.98 8.05 -21.20
N HIS A 36 2.67 7.88 -20.07
CA HIS A 36 3.94 8.55 -19.78
C HIS A 36 5.18 7.74 -20.19
N GLY A 37 5.02 6.60 -20.85
CA GLY A 37 6.15 5.70 -21.17
C GLY A 37 6.90 5.21 -19.93
N GLY A 38 6.22 5.17 -18.78
CA GLY A 38 6.77 4.82 -17.48
C GLY A 38 6.58 3.35 -17.12
N GLN A 39 6.99 3.04 -15.90
CA GLN A 39 6.79 1.72 -15.30
C GLN A 39 5.50 1.67 -14.49
N TRP A 40 4.87 0.50 -14.46
CA TRP A 40 3.73 0.18 -13.62
C TRP A 40 4.04 -1.02 -12.73
N LEU A 41 4.02 -0.80 -11.43
CA LEU A 41 4.36 -1.79 -10.42
C LEU A 41 3.12 -2.30 -9.68
N VAL A 42 3.22 -3.50 -9.10
CA VAL A 42 2.21 -4.04 -8.18
C VAL A 42 2.85 -4.28 -6.82
N ARG A 43 2.17 -3.83 -5.75
CA ARG A 43 2.54 -4.12 -4.37
C ARG A 43 1.37 -4.72 -3.61
N ILE A 44 1.52 -5.93 -3.11
CA ILE A 44 0.52 -6.56 -2.24
C ILE A 44 0.67 -5.96 -0.83
N GLU A 45 -0.40 -5.34 -0.33
CA GLU A 45 -0.46 -4.70 0.99
C GLU A 45 -1.00 -5.68 2.05
N ASP A 46 -0.21 -6.72 2.34
CA ASP A 46 -0.51 -7.85 3.23
C ASP A 46 -0.03 -7.64 4.69
N VAL A 47 0.04 -6.38 5.14
CA VAL A 47 0.55 -6.05 6.49
C VAL A 47 -0.44 -6.36 7.62
N ASP A 48 -1.74 -6.35 7.32
CA ASP A 48 -2.78 -6.71 8.28
C ASP A 48 -3.16 -8.19 8.13
N THR A 49 -2.33 -9.05 8.71
CA THR A 49 -2.46 -10.50 8.58
C THR A 49 -3.82 -11.06 9.00
N PRO A 50 -4.50 -10.60 10.07
CA PRO A 50 -5.85 -11.07 10.40
C PRO A 50 -6.91 -10.80 9.32
N ARG A 51 -6.74 -9.74 8.53
CA ARG A 51 -7.67 -9.37 7.45
C ARG A 51 -7.31 -10.01 6.11
N CYS A 52 -6.11 -10.57 5.96
CA CYS A 52 -5.68 -11.20 4.72
C CYS A 52 -6.36 -12.56 4.52
N VAL A 53 -6.91 -12.78 3.33
CA VAL A 53 -7.53 -14.06 2.95
C VAL A 53 -6.47 -14.92 2.24
N PRO A 54 -6.21 -16.16 2.69
CA PRO A 54 -5.26 -17.05 2.03
C PRO A 54 -5.56 -17.22 0.53
N GLY A 55 -4.56 -17.00 -0.32
CA GLY A 55 -4.68 -17.11 -1.78
C GLY A 55 -5.37 -15.95 -2.49
N ALA A 56 -5.83 -14.91 -1.76
CA ALA A 56 -6.41 -13.73 -2.38
C ALA A 56 -5.36 -12.93 -3.18
N ASP A 57 -4.11 -12.89 -2.74
CA ASP A 57 -2.99 -12.27 -3.47
C ASP A 57 -2.80 -12.93 -4.85
N GLN A 58 -2.77 -14.28 -4.89
CA GLN A 58 -2.65 -15.05 -6.13
C GLN A 58 -3.85 -14.83 -7.03
N THR A 59 -5.06 -14.80 -6.46
CA THR A 59 -6.31 -14.52 -7.17
C THR A 59 -6.28 -13.14 -7.82
N ILE A 60 -5.87 -12.11 -7.06
CA ILE A 60 -5.73 -10.74 -7.56
C ILE A 60 -4.74 -10.69 -8.73
N LEU A 61 -3.55 -11.27 -8.57
CA LEU A 61 -2.52 -11.28 -9.62
C LEU A 61 -3.00 -12.00 -10.90
N ALA A 62 -3.71 -13.12 -10.75
CA ALA A 62 -4.31 -13.83 -11.87
C ALA A 62 -5.40 -13.00 -12.58
N GLN A 63 -6.25 -12.30 -11.83
CA GLN A 63 -7.28 -11.42 -12.40
C GLN A 63 -6.67 -10.23 -13.15
N LEU A 64 -5.62 -9.61 -12.62
CA LEU A 64 -4.87 -8.55 -13.33
C LEU A 64 -4.30 -9.07 -14.65
N ALA A 65 -3.65 -10.23 -14.62
CA ALA A 65 -3.08 -10.85 -15.81
C ALA A 65 -4.16 -11.20 -16.86
N ALA A 66 -5.31 -11.71 -16.43
CA ALA A 66 -6.45 -11.98 -17.31
C ALA A 66 -7.00 -10.72 -18.01
N CYS A 67 -6.83 -9.54 -17.40
CA CYS A 67 -7.17 -8.25 -18.00
C CYS A 67 -6.01 -7.62 -18.82
N GLY A 68 -4.88 -8.30 -18.96
CA GLY A 68 -3.69 -7.77 -19.64
C GLY A 68 -2.90 -6.73 -18.82
N LEU A 69 -3.22 -6.57 -17.54
CA LEU A 69 -2.56 -5.62 -16.63
C LEU A 69 -1.33 -6.28 -15.99
N VAL A 70 -0.25 -6.40 -16.76
CA VAL A 70 0.99 -7.04 -16.33
C VAL A 70 1.95 -6.00 -15.72
N PRO A 71 2.47 -6.22 -14.48
CA PRO A 71 3.47 -5.35 -13.88
C PRO A 71 4.83 -5.48 -14.56
N ASP A 72 5.58 -4.38 -14.60
CA ASP A 72 6.89 -4.32 -15.25
C ASP A 72 8.02 -4.97 -14.41
N GLU A 73 7.77 -5.19 -13.12
CA GLU A 73 8.65 -5.91 -12.20
C GLU A 73 7.86 -6.94 -11.37
N PRO A 74 8.52 -7.95 -10.78
CA PRO A 74 7.87 -8.88 -9.87
C PRO A 74 7.12 -8.14 -8.74
N PRO A 75 5.88 -8.55 -8.41
CA PRO A 75 5.14 -7.95 -7.31
C PRO A 75 5.92 -8.00 -5.99
N VAL A 76 5.87 -6.90 -5.25
CA VAL A 76 6.48 -6.83 -3.92
C VAL A 76 5.43 -7.00 -2.83
N TYR A 77 5.80 -7.67 -1.73
CA TYR A 77 4.91 -7.94 -0.60
C TYR A 77 5.32 -7.09 0.60
N GLN A 78 4.36 -6.42 1.24
CA GLN A 78 4.66 -5.54 2.38
C GLN A 78 5.12 -6.32 3.62
N SER A 79 4.61 -7.54 3.83
CA SER A 79 5.02 -8.43 4.92
C SER A 79 6.52 -8.75 4.91
N GLN A 80 7.16 -8.67 3.74
CA GLN A 80 8.60 -8.92 3.57
C GLN A 80 9.47 -7.66 3.78
N ARG A 81 8.87 -6.53 4.17
CA ARG A 81 9.54 -5.22 4.22
C ARG A 81 9.67 -4.64 5.63
N SER A 82 9.38 -5.43 6.67
CA SER A 82 9.44 -4.99 8.07
C SER A 82 10.77 -4.31 8.45
N ALA A 83 11.90 -4.80 7.92
CA ALA A 83 13.21 -4.18 8.17
C ALA A 83 13.31 -2.74 7.63
N LEU A 84 12.71 -2.46 6.48
CA LEU A 84 12.70 -1.11 5.89
C LEU A 84 11.81 -0.16 6.69
N TYR A 85 10.68 -0.65 7.20
CA TYR A 85 9.80 0.14 8.07
C TYR A 85 10.48 0.43 9.42
N GLN A 86 11.17 -0.55 10.00
CA GLN A 86 11.94 -0.35 11.23
C GLN A 86 13.04 0.68 11.02
N GLN A 87 13.83 0.56 9.95
CA GLN A 87 14.87 1.53 9.62
C GLN A 87 14.31 2.96 9.45
N ALA A 88 13.17 3.10 8.76
CA ALA A 88 12.51 4.40 8.62
C ALA A 88 12.03 4.94 9.97
N LEU A 89 11.44 4.11 10.82
CA LEU A 89 11.03 4.49 12.17
C LEU A 89 12.22 4.94 13.03
N ASP A 90 13.33 4.20 13.00
CA ASP A 90 14.55 4.52 13.74
C ASP A 90 15.10 5.89 13.33
N GLN A 91 15.06 6.20 12.03
CA GLN A 91 15.45 7.53 11.51
C GLN A 91 14.54 8.64 12.01
N LEU A 92 13.21 8.42 12.00
CA LEU A 92 12.24 9.40 12.50
C LEU A 92 12.41 9.65 14.00
N VAL A 93 12.67 8.60 14.79
CA VAL A 93 12.95 8.72 16.23
C VAL A 93 14.27 9.46 16.47
N ALA A 94 15.33 9.13 15.73
CA ALA A 94 16.63 9.80 15.85
C ALA A 94 16.56 11.30 15.51
N GLN A 95 15.65 11.70 14.62
CA GLN A 95 15.39 13.10 14.25
C GLN A 95 14.37 13.80 15.15
N ALA A 96 13.88 13.13 16.20
CA ALA A 96 12.81 13.60 17.08
C ALA A 96 11.50 13.95 16.35
N TRP A 97 11.23 13.31 15.21
CA TRP A 97 9.98 13.45 14.44
C TRP A 97 8.94 12.38 14.80
N ALA A 98 9.34 11.37 15.58
CA ALA A 98 8.45 10.37 16.15
C ALA A 98 8.81 10.10 17.61
N TYR A 99 7.80 9.78 18.42
CA TYR A 99 7.96 9.39 19.83
C TYR A 99 6.96 8.27 20.19
N PRO A 100 7.28 7.40 21.15
CA PRO A 100 6.35 6.38 21.60
C PRO A 100 5.19 7.01 22.38
N CYS A 101 3.95 6.73 21.97
CA CYS A 101 2.75 7.16 22.67
C CYS A 101 2.27 6.06 23.63
N GLY A 102 2.12 6.39 24.92
CA GLY A 102 1.60 5.48 25.94
C GLY A 102 0.10 5.63 26.22
N CYS A 103 -0.60 6.51 25.51
CA CYS A 103 -2.03 6.76 25.73
C CYS A 103 -2.87 5.53 25.38
N THR A 104 -3.86 5.21 26.22
CA THR A 104 -4.85 4.20 25.90
C THR A 104 -5.85 4.73 24.86
N ARG A 105 -6.60 3.82 24.21
CA ARG A 105 -7.71 4.22 23.32
C ARG A 105 -8.74 5.11 24.04
N GLN A 106 -8.93 4.90 25.35
CA GLN A 106 -9.84 5.71 26.16
C GLN A 106 -9.29 7.13 26.41
N ASP A 107 -7.98 7.27 26.65
CA ASP A 107 -7.35 8.58 26.82
C ASP A 107 -7.48 9.42 25.55
N ILE A 108 -7.26 8.79 24.38
CA ILE A 108 -7.43 9.43 23.08
C ILE A 108 -8.89 9.84 22.87
N ALA A 109 -9.85 8.95 23.10
CA ALA A 109 -11.28 9.26 22.94
C ALA A 109 -11.71 10.42 23.86
N ARG A 110 -11.22 10.44 25.11
CA ARG A 110 -11.49 11.54 26.06
C ARG A 110 -10.89 12.87 25.58
N ALA A 111 -9.66 12.85 25.08
CA ALA A 111 -9.00 14.05 24.56
C ALA A 111 -9.71 14.61 23.33
N LEU A 112 -10.13 13.75 22.38
CA LEU A 112 -10.88 14.15 21.20
C LEU A 112 -12.22 14.78 21.57
N ALA A 113 -13.00 14.12 22.44
CA ALA A 113 -14.28 14.65 22.92
C ALA A 113 -14.13 16.01 23.62
N ALA A 114 -13.06 16.19 24.43
CA ALA A 114 -12.76 17.46 25.09
C ALA A 114 -12.35 18.57 24.12
N SER A 115 -11.79 18.22 22.94
CA SER A 115 -11.38 19.16 21.89
C SER A 115 -12.52 19.59 20.96
N GLY A 116 -13.75 19.09 21.17
CA GLY A 116 -14.90 19.38 20.33
C GLY A 116 -14.87 18.67 18.97
N GLN A 117 -13.98 17.70 18.79
CA GLN A 117 -14.00 16.76 17.67
C GLN A 117 -14.81 15.52 18.11
N PRO A 118 -15.89 15.15 17.38
CA PRO A 118 -16.68 13.97 17.72
C PRO A 118 -15.85 12.67 17.62
#